data_AF-A0A5Y0RW58-F1
#
_entry.id   AF-A0A5Y0RW58-F1
#
_cell.length_a   1.000
_cell.length_b   1.000
_cell.length_c   1.000
_cell.angle_alpha   90.00
_cell.angle_beta   90.00
_cell.angle_gamma   90.00
#
_symmetry.space_group_name_H-M   'P 1'
#
loop_
_entity.id
_entity.type
_entity.pdbx_description
1 polymer ?
#
loop_
_entity_poly.entity_id
_entity_poly.type
_entity_poly.pdbx_seq_one_letter_code
_entity_poly.pdbx_strand_id
1 'polypeptide(L)'
;MRNNRPCFVWRFFSCQQSTYHTVTATSEREARAQLPDAPCLFAARIRVEGCAMFKIIVTSTDHATGCTTRVTLRQTYKTLKGAEKAAQRLAYVCSPDGRTITFTRDADVQEVRHA
;
A
#
# COMPACT_ATOMS: atom_id res chain seq x y z
N MET A 1 3.75 -13.42 -3.62
CA MET A 1 2.35 -13.11 -4.00
C MET A 1 2.00 -11.73 -3.41
N ARG A 2 1.82 -10.70 -4.26
CA ARG A 2 1.66 -9.29 -3.82
C ARG A 2 0.20 -9.02 -3.44
N ASN A 3 -0.10 -8.85 -2.16
CA ASN A 3 -1.46 -8.60 -1.68
C ASN A 3 -1.79 -7.10 -1.76
N ASN A 4 -2.19 -6.65 -2.95
CA ASN A 4 -2.50 -5.25 -3.26
C ASN A 4 -4.01 -4.94 -3.14
N ARG A 5 -4.73 -5.74 -2.35
CA ARG A 5 -6.19 -5.63 -2.24
C ARG A 5 -6.54 -4.90 -0.94
N PRO A 6 -7.46 -3.91 -0.99
CA PRO A 6 -7.95 -3.28 0.22
C PRO A 6 -8.57 -4.35 1.12
N CYS A 7 -8.08 -4.43 2.35
CA CYS A 7 -8.60 -5.31 3.37
C CYS A 7 -9.90 -4.72 3.92
N PHE A 8 -10.95 -5.54 3.97
CA PHE A 8 -12.19 -5.20 4.65
C PHE A 8 -12.28 -6.03 5.93
N VAL A 9 -12.78 -5.42 6.99
CA VAL A 9 -13.28 -6.16 8.15
C VAL A 9 -14.69 -6.58 7.81
N TRP A 10 -14.87 -7.90 7.73
CA TRP A 10 -16.16 -8.54 7.54
C TRP A 10 -16.67 -8.98 8.89
N ARG A 11 -17.88 -8.53 9.24
CA ARG A 11 -18.56 -8.91 10.47
C ARG A 11 -19.70 -9.85 10.14
N PHE A 12 -19.69 -11.02 10.75
CA PHE A 12 -20.72 -12.03 10.65
C PHE A 12 -21.34 -12.29 12.01
N PHE A 13 -22.65 -12.54 12.04
CA PHE A 13 -23.35 -12.95 13.25
C PHE A 13 -23.56 -14.46 13.21
N SER A 14 -23.04 -15.16 14.22
CA SER A 14 -23.30 -16.58 14.44
C SER A 14 -24.56 -16.72 15.28
N CYS A 15 -25.61 -17.31 14.70
CA CYS A 15 -26.84 -17.60 15.43
C CYS A 15 -26.64 -18.73 16.46
N GLN A 16 -25.68 -19.63 16.23
CA GLN A 16 -25.40 -20.76 17.13
C GLN A 16 -24.72 -20.29 18.42
N GLN A 17 -23.76 -19.38 18.28
CA GLN A 17 -22.98 -18.86 19.40
C GLN A 17 -23.54 -17.52 19.92
N SER A 18 -24.60 -16.99 19.30
CA SER A 18 -25.17 -15.66 19.56
C SER A 18 -24.10 -14.56 19.63
N THR A 19 -23.10 -14.64 18.75
CA THR A 19 -21.90 -13.78 18.80
C THR A 19 -21.50 -13.25 17.44
N TYR A 20 -20.71 -12.17 17.44
CA TYR A 20 -20.15 -11.61 16.22
C TYR A 20 -18.74 -12.13 15.97
N HIS A 21 -18.52 -12.67 14.76
CA HIS A 21 -17.19 -12.98 14.25
C HIS A 21 -16.73 -11.88 13.31
N THR A 22 -15.54 -11.35 13.56
CA THR A 22 -14.89 -10.37 12.68
C THR A 22 -13.67 -10.99 12.05
N VAL A 23 -13.59 -10.95 10.72
CA VAL A 23 -12.45 -11.47 9.95
C VAL A 23 -11.99 -10.41 8.96
N THR A 24 -10.69 -10.38 8.70
CA THR A 24 -10.12 -9.45 7.72
C THR A 24 -9.86 -10.19 6.42
N ALA A 25 -10.49 -9.75 5.33
CA ALA A 25 -10.38 -10.43 4.05
C ALA A 25 -10.60 -9.47 2.87
N THR A 26 -10.11 -9.87 1.70
CA THR A 26 -10.22 -9.06 0.47
C THR A 26 -11.53 -9.30 -0.27
N SER A 27 -12.21 -10.41 0.03
CA SER A 27 -13.52 -10.79 -0.52
C SER A 27 -14.36 -11.50 0.54
N GLU A 28 -15.69 -11.54 0.35
CA GLU A 28 -16.59 -12.25 1.24
C GLU A 28 -16.30 -13.75 1.28
N ARG A 29 -15.92 -14.34 0.13
CA ARG A 29 -15.61 -15.77 0.05
C ARG A 29 -14.39 -16.13 0.91
N GLU A 30 -13.33 -15.33 0.84
CA GLU A 30 -12.16 -15.48 1.71
C GLU A 30 -12.51 -15.24 3.18
N ALA A 31 -13.43 -14.31 3.46
CA ALA A 31 -13.93 -14.05 4.80
C ALA A 31 -14.68 -15.27 5.37
N ARG A 32 -15.60 -15.85 4.60
CA ARG A 32 -16.37 -17.03 4.99
C ARG A 32 -15.50 -18.27 5.19
N ALA A 33 -14.42 -18.41 4.43
CA ALA A 33 -13.47 -19.52 4.59
C ALA A 33 -12.70 -19.47 5.93
N GLN A 34 -12.65 -18.32 6.59
CA GLN A 34 -12.01 -18.15 7.90
C GLN A 34 -13.00 -18.31 9.08
N LEU A 35 -14.29 -18.45 8.80
CA LEU A 35 -15.29 -18.62 9.86
C LEU A 35 -15.31 -20.08 10.33
N PRO A 36 -15.34 -20.31 11.65
CA PRO A 36 -15.37 -21.67 12.19
C PRO A 36 -16.73 -22.35 11.99
N ASP A 37 -17.83 -21.58 11.88
CA ASP A 37 -19.19 -22.10 11.78
C ASP A 37 -19.91 -21.62 10.52
N ALA A 38 -20.53 -22.56 9.81
CA ALA A 38 -21.64 -22.30 8.90
C ALA A 38 -22.95 -22.72 9.60
N PRO A 39 -24.03 -21.92 9.57
CA PRO A 39 -24.24 -20.67 8.83
C PRO A 39 -24.12 -19.41 9.72
N CYS A 40 -23.19 -18.50 9.36
CA CYS A 40 -23.17 -17.15 9.91
C CYS A 40 -23.81 -16.14 8.95
N LEU A 41 -24.64 -15.24 9.49
CA LEU A 41 -25.29 -14.16 8.75
C LEU A 41 -24.31 -13.02 8.49
N PHE A 42 -24.31 -12.47 7.28
CA PHE A 42 -23.55 -11.27 6.99
C PHE A 42 -24.17 -10.06 7.72
N ALA A 43 -23.38 -9.38 8.55
CA ALA A 43 -23.85 -8.23 9.34
C ALA A 43 -23.30 -6.90 8.78
N ALA A 44 -22.01 -6.83 8.49
CA ALA A 44 -21.40 -5.61 8.00
C ALA A 44 -20.09 -5.84 7.23
N ARG A 45 -19.77 -4.91 6.32
CA ARG A 45 -18.46 -4.79 5.68
C ARG A 45 -17.89 -3.40 5.97
N ILE A 46 -16.85 -3.37 6.80
CA ILE A 46 -16.20 -2.13 7.24
C ILE A 46 -14.89 -1.99 6.47
N ARG A 47 -14.67 -0.82 5.87
CA ARG A 47 -13.36 -0.50 5.26
C ARG A 47 -12.36 -0.35 6.40
N VAL A 48 -11.27 -1.12 6.36
CA VAL A 48 -10.18 -0.95 7.32
C VAL A 48 -9.42 0.30 6.91
N GLU A 49 -9.58 1.38 7.69
CA GLU A 49 -8.79 2.62 7.57
C GLU A 49 -7.29 2.39 7.87
N GLY A 50 -6.90 1.17 8.25
CA GLY A 50 -5.52 0.68 8.35
C GLY A 50 -5.03 -0.12 7.15
N CYS A 51 -5.66 0.01 5.96
CA CYS A 51 -5.01 -0.46 4.74
C CYS A 51 -3.68 0.27 4.59
N ALA A 52 -2.58 -0.47 4.69
CA ALA A 52 -1.22 -0.08 4.37
C ALA A 52 -1.14 1.21 3.54
N MET A 53 -0.64 2.28 4.14
CA MET A 53 -0.51 3.56 3.46
C MET A 53 0.87 3.62 2.83
N PHE A 54 0.96 3.80 1.53
CA PHE A 54 2.23 3.85 0.82
C PHE A 54 2.73 5.29 0.76
N LYS A 55 4.01 5.52 1.04
CA LYS A 55 4.72 6.78 0.81
C LYS A 55 5.79 6.58 -0.24
N ILE A 56 6.13 7.65 -0.95
CA ILE A 56 7.23 7.65 -1.92
C ILE A 56 8.44 8.31 -1.27
N ILE A 57 9.58 7.64 -1.33
CA ILE A 57 10.88 8.20 -0.96
C ILE A 57 11.60 8.54 -2.26
N VAL A 58 11.94 9.82 -2.42
CA VAL A 58 12.72 10.29 -3.56
C VAL A 58 14.17 10.39 -3.15
N THR A 59 15.04 9.75 -3.93
CA THR A 59 16.49 9.85 -3.82
C THR A 59 16.97 10.71 -4.96
N SER A 60 17.54 11.88 -4.68
CA SER A 60 18.15 12.76 -5.67
C SER A 60 19.66 12.73 -5.50
N THR A 61 20.38 12.34 -6.54
CA THR A 61 21.84 12.26 -6.57
C THR A 61 22.36 13.24 -7.61
N ASP A 62 23.16 14.20 -7.15
CA ASP A 62 23.98 15.05 -7.98
C ASP A 62 25.34 14.37 -8.16
N HIS A 63 25.65 13.97 -9.40
CA HIS A 63 26.88 13.27 -9.75
C HIS A 63 28.05 14.22 -9.95
N ALA A 64 27.80 15.52 -10.15
CA ALA A 64 28.85 16.53 -10.24
C ALA A 64 29.43 16.86 -8.85
N THR A 65 28.57 16.90 -7.82
CA THR A 65 28.99 17.16 -6.44
C THR A 65 29.14 15.90 -5.59
N GLY A 66 28.61 14.76 -6.05
CA GLY A 66 28.53 13.51 -5.28
C GLY A 66 27.49 13.55 -4.16
N CYS A 67 26.63 14.57 -4.11
CA CYS A 67 25.64 14.75 -3.06
C CYS A 67 24.39 13.89 -3.33
N THR A 68 23.99 13.08 -2.34
CA THR A 68 22.74 12.33 -2.39
C THR A 68 21.82 12.78 -1.27
N THR A 69 20.59 13.14 -1.64
CA THR A 69 19.54 13.53 -0.70
C THR A 69 18.36 12.56 -0.80
N ARG A 70 17.81 12.16 0.35
CA ARG A 70 16.63 11.29 0.42
C ARG A 70 15.52 12.02 1.15
N VAL A 71 14.36 12.13 0.50
CA VAL A 71 13.22 12.86 1.05
C VAL A 71 11.96 12.02 0.89
N THR A 72 11.23 11.84 1.98
CA THR A 72 9.89 11.25 1.95
C THR A 72 8.88 12.30 1.49
N LEU A 73 8.14 12.01 0.42
CA LEU A 73 7.10 12.90 -0.07
C LEU A 73 5.94 12.98 0.92
N ARG A 74 5.31 14.17 0.97
CA ARG A 74 4.14 14.42 1.81
C ARG A 74 2.92 13.61 1.37
N GLN A 75 2.83 13.33 0.06
CA GLN A 75 1.72 12.57 -0.51
C GLN A 75 1.74 11.12 -0.04
N THR A 76 0.54 10.60 0.20
CA THR A 76 0.32 9.23 0.62
C THR A 76 -0.65 8.54 -0.33
N TYR A 77 -0.50 7.22 -0.46
CA TYR A 77 -1.26 6.42 -1.42
C TYR A 77 -1.91 5.24 -0.70
N LYS A 78 -3.18 4.99 -1.02
CA LYS A 78 -3.95 3.88 -0.43
C LYS A 78 -3.67 2.51 -1.07
N THR A 79 -2.94 2.48 -2.20
CA THR A 79 -2.64 1.25 -2.95
C THR A 79 -1.20 1.26 -3.44
N LEU A 80 -0.55 0.10 -3.48
CA LEU A 80 0.83 -0.03 -3.99
C LEU A 80 0.89 0.34 -5.47
N LYS A 81 -0.10 -0.09 -6.27
CA LYS A 81 -0.10 0.16 -7.72
C LYS A 81 -0.20 1.64 -8.04
N GLY A 82 -1.00 2.39 -7.27
CA GLY A 82 -1.10 3.84 -7.40
C GLY A 82 0.21 4.54 -7.03
N ALA A 83 0.86 4.09 -5.95
CA ALA A 83 2.15 4.61 -5.50
C ALA A 83 3.27 4.31 -6.51
N GLU A 84 3.37 3.07 -7.02
CA GLU A 84 4.37 2.65 -8.03
C GLU A 84 4.23 3.50 -9.30
N LYS A 85 3.00 3.70 -9.79
CA LYS A 85 2.74 4.53 -10.97
C LYS A 85 3.15 5.99 -10.75
N ALA A 86 2.96 6.52 -9.55
CA ALA A 86 3.40 7.87 -9.21
C ALA A 86 4.92 7.96 -9.07
N ALA A 87 5.56 6.97 -8.45
CA ALA A 87 7.03 6.89 -8.32
C ALA A 87 7.72 6.84 -9.69
N GLN A 88 7.20 6.04 -10.62
CA GLN A 88 7.73 5.98 -11.99
C GLN A 88 7.74 7.33 -12.71
N ARG A 89 6.80 8.23 -12.40
CA ARG A 89 6.73 9.58 -12.99
C ARG A 89 7.71 10.56 -12.36
N LEU A 90 8.27 10.23 -11.20
CA LEU A 90 9.23 11.07 -10.48
C LEU A 90 10.67 10.72 -10.83
N ALA A 91 10.90 9.55 -11.43
CA ALA A 91 12.21 9.14 -11.91
C ALA A 91 12.67 10.07 -13.04
N TYR A 92 13.91 10.56 -12.93
CA TYR A 92 14.46 11.52 -13.88
C TYR A 92 15.98 11.40 -13.94
N VAL A 93 16.55 11.51 -15.14
CA VAL A 93 18.00 11.56 -15.38
C VAL A 93 18.32 12.80 -16.20
N CYS A 94 19.30 13.56 -15.76
CA CYS A 94 19.82 14.73 -16.47
C CYS A 94 21.19 14.41 -17.05
N SER A 95 21.30 14.44 -18.38
CA SER A 95 22.55 14.34 -19.14
C SER A 95 22.59 15.42 -20.22
N PRO A 96 23.03 16.66 -19.89
CA PRO A 96 22.94 17.81 -20.80
C PRO A 96 23.69 17.62 -22.13
N ASP A 97 24.81 16.91 -22.09
CA ASP A 97 25.68 16.59 -23.24
C ASP A 97 25.37 15.22 -23.86
N GLY A 98 24.38 14.50 -23.33
CA GLY A 98 24.04 13.13 -23.73
C GLY A 98 25.09 12.06 -23.40
N ARG A 99 26.18 12.43 -22.69
CA ARG A 99 27.31 11.54 -22.38
C ARG A 99 27.52 11.38 -20.88
N THR A 100 27.38 12.46 -20.14
CA THR A 100 27.66 12.53 -18.71
C THR A 100 26.36 12.72 -17.95
N ILE A 101 26.04 11.78 -17.07
CA ILE A 101 24.92 11.92 -16.15
C ILE A 101 25.34 12.89 -15.05
N THR A 102 24.66 14.03 -14.96
CA THR A 102 24.94 15.09 -13.97
C THR A 102 24.03 14.95 -12.75
N PHE A 103 22.82 14.44 -12.95
CA PHE A 103 21.84 14.30 -11.89
C PHE A 103 20.94 13.09 -12.15
N THR A 104 20.68 12.31 -11.10
CA THR A 104 19.65 11.26 -11.13
C THR A 104 18.66 11.49 -10.00
N ARG A 105 17.41 11.16 -10.28
CA ARG A 105 16.35 11.11 -9.30
C ARG A 105 15.66 9.77 -9.43
N ASP A 106 15.67 9.02 -8.35
CA ASP A 106 15.00 7.74 -8.20
C ASP A 106 13.87 7.88 -7.18
N ALA A 107 12.84 7.03 -7.31
CA ALA A 107 11.68 7.07 -6.44
C ALA A 107 11.25 5.66 -6.03
N ASP A 108 11.29 5.40 -4.73
CA ASP A 108 10.94 4.11 -4.13
C ASP A 108 9.63 4.21 -3.37
N VAL A 109 8.85 3.13 -3.38
CA VAL A 109 7.59 3.04 -2.61
C VAL A 109 7.83 2.29 -1.30
N GLN A 110 7.44 2.91 -0.18
CA GLN A 110 7.50 2.32 1.15
C GLN A 110 6.09 2.13 1.72
N GLU A 111 5.82 0.94 2.25
CA GLU A 111 4.61 0.65 3.02
C GLU A 111 4.72 1.25 4.43
N VAL A 112 3.75 2.08 4.82
CA VAL A 112 3.62 2.65 6.16
C VAL A 112 2.46 1.96 6.85
N ARG A 113 2.76 1.27 7.95
CA ARG A 113 1.77 0.71 8.86
C ARG A 113 1.58 1.69 10.00
N HIS A 114 0.33 2.06 10.28
CA HIS A 114 0.02 2.74 11.53
C HIS A 114 0.12 1.69 12.65
N ALA A 115 1.01 1.95 13.60
CA ALA A 115 1.17 1.16 14.82
C ALA A 115 0.04 1.46 15.80
#